data_AF-A0A522AD02-F1
#
_entry.id   AF-A0A522AD02-F1
#
_cell.length_a   1.000
_cell.length_b   1.000
_cell.length_c   1.000
_cell.angle_alpha   90.00
_cell.angle_beta   90.00
_cell.angle_gamma   90.00
#
_symmetry.space_group_name_H-M   'P 1'
#
loop_
_entity.id
_entity.type
_entity.pdbx_description
1 polymer ?
#
loop_
_entity_poly.entity_id
_entity_poly.type
_entity_poly.pdbx_seq_one_letter_code
_entity_poly.pdbx_strand_id
1 'polypeptide(L)'
;MSIGAQSSTPAQLVSFINVKLALLGCQPVAVEGGEDSSDIVAAFAAQYQEKERLLGQYLCPADQRIQTFLYDYLQDVPVPRLPLRTFTLDRAGLARVLSLPVDRDEFSSDIINSYRVKQGVLHNPRSDRRTTAGIFHITEGGLPIPDDKLGVPKLTFAKMLALALNPPRELVRLPFTATQPKPAECFVSLLLRPIVCPEVPGFTSEKTMEVRFFAPGNLVSNLDFVESIFGNAGDPLLPENDSGLD
;
A
#
# COMPACT_ATOMS: atom_id res chain seq x y z
N MET A 1 -22.13 16.11 -0.36
CA MET A 1 -23.07 15.07 0.11
C MET A 1 -22.24 13.85 0.47
N SER A 2 -22.06 13.58 1.76
CA SER A 2 -21.31 12.41 2.21
C SER A 2 -22.13 11.17 1.83
N ILE A 3 -21.65 10.40 0.86
CA ILE A 3 -22.10 9.02 0.67
C ILE A 3 -21.68 8.32 1.96
N GLY A 4 -22.64 8.12 2.87
CA GLY A 4 -22.40 7.46 4.14
C GLY A 4 -21.66 6.16 3.86
N ALA A 5 -20.44 6.03 4.39
CA ALA A 5 -19.64 4.83 4.28
C ALA A 5 -20.45 3.67 4.88
N GLN A 6 -21.10 2.88 4.02
CA GLN A 6 -21.68 1.61 4.44
C GLN A 6 -20.52 0.77 4.94
N SER A 7 -20.48 0.53 6.26
CA SER A 7 -19.47 -0.35 6.85
C SER A 7 -19.62 -1.72 6.21
N SER A 8 -18.62 -2.10 5.40
CA SER A 8 -18.61 -3.41 4.75
C SER A 8 -18.47 -4.49 5.82
N THR A 9 -19.25 -5.55 5.73
CA THR A 9 -19.13 -6.67 6.66
C THR A 9 -17.80 -7.39 6.46
N PRO A 10 -17.26 -8.08 7.47
CA PRO A 10 -16.03 -8.85 7.32
C PRO A 10 -16.08 -9.86 6.15
N ALA A 11 -17.22 -10.51 5.94
CA ALA A 11 -17.42 -11.44 4.82
C ALA A 11 -17.36 -10.72 3.45
N GLN A 12 -17.95 -9.53 3.33
CA GLN A 12 -17.86 -8.73 2.10
C GLN A 12 -16.42 -8.30 1.81
N LEU A 13 -15.66 -7.91 2.82
CA LEU A 13 -14.24 -7.56 2.67
C LEU A 13 -13.41 -8.77 2.24
N VAL A 14 -13.65 -9.95 2.80
CA VAL A 14 -12.98 -11.19 2.39
C VAL A 14 -13.27 -11.53 0.92
N SER A 15 -14.53 -11.48 0.49
CA SER A 15 -14.89 -11.70 -0.92
C SER A 15 -14.23 -10.67 -1.84
N PHE A 16 -14.20 -9.41 -1.42
CA PHE A 16 -13.53 -8.34 -2.19
C PHE A 16 -12.02 -8.56 -2.29
N ILE A 17 -11.37 -8.98 -1.20
CA ILE A 17 -9.95 -9.34 -1.19
C ILE A 17 -9.68 -10.48 -2.17
N ASN A 18 -10.50 -11.53 -2.17
CA ASN A 18 -10.36 -12.66 -3.08
C ASN A 18 -10.46 -12.24 -4.55
N VAL A 19 -11.40 -11.35 -4.90
CA VAL A 19 -11.47 -10.78 -6.25
C VAL A 19 -10.17 -10.04 -6.58
N LYS A 20 -9.68 -9.17 -5.69
CA LYS A 20 -8.44 -8.41 -5.93
C LYS A 20 -7.20 -9.30 -6.05
N LEU A 21 -7.10 -10.37 -5.25
CA LEU A 21 -6.06 -11.39 -5.39
C LEU A 21 -6.12 -12.03 -6.78
N ALA A 22 -7.32 -12.43 -7.24
CA ALA A 22 -7.51 -12.98 -8.58
C ALA A 22 -7.09 -11.99 -9.66
N LEU A 23 -7.48 -10.71 -9.58
CA LEU A 23 -7.07 -9.68 -10.55
C LEU A 23 -5.55 -9.48 -10.60
N LEU A 24 -4.85 -9.68 -9.48
CA LEU A 24 -3.39 -9.63 -9.39
C LEU A 24 -2.69 -10.92 -9.85
N GLY A 25 -3.44 -11.98 -10.19
CA GLY A 25 -2.90 -13.30 -10.53
C GLY A 25 -2.45 -14.12 -9.31
N CYS A 26 -2.85 -13.73 -8.11
CA CYS A 26 -2.67 -14.49 -6.89
C CYS A 26 -3.82 -15.47 -6.67
N GLN A 27 -3.57 -16.59 -5.98
CA GLN A 27 -4.62 -17.56 -5.66
C GLN A 27 -5.54 -17.01 -4.58
N PRO A 28 -6.87 -16.90 -4.83
CA PRO A 28 -7.84 -16.55 -3.80
C PRO A 28 -7.89 -17.62 -2.71
N VAL A 29 -8.32 -17.23 -1.50
CA VAL A 29 -8.59 -18.18 -0.41
C VAL A 29 -9.94 -18.86 -0.67
N ALA A 30 -10.02 -20.17 -0.43
CA ALA A 30 -11.29 -20.88 -0.38
C ALA A 30 -12.20 -20.33 0.73
N VAL A 31 -13.44 -19.95 0.39
CA VAL A 31 -14.46 -19.51 1.35
C VAL A 31 -15.63 -20.48 1.27
N GLU A 32 -16.10 -20.97 2.42
CA GLU A 32 -17.25 -21.88 2.47
C GLU A 32 -18.48 -21.24 1.81
N GLY A 33 -19.10 -21.96 0.87
CA GLY A 33 -20.31 -21.52 0.14
C GLY A 33 -20.07 -20.63 -1.09
N GLY A 34 -18.83 -20.49 -1.57
CA GLY A 34 -18.46 -19.60 -2.69
C GLY A 34 -18.16 -20.26 -4.04
N GLU A 35 -18.36 -21.58 -4.19
CA GLU A 35 -17.90 -22.34 -5.37
C GLU A 35 -18.55 -21.87 -6.68
N ASP A 36 -19.85 -21.57 -6.67
CA ASP A 36 -20.61 -21.24 -7.89
C ASP A 36 -20.24 -19.90 -8.56
N SER A 37 -19.61 -18.97 -7.82
CA SER A 37 -19.20 -17.65 -8.36
C SER A 37 -17.72 -17.58 -8.75
N SER A 38 -16.94 -18.61 -8.42
CA SER A 38 -15.48 -18.63 -8.61
C SER A 38 -15.07 -18.59 -10.09
N ASP A 39 -15.72 -19.39 -10.94
CA ASP A 39 -15.35 -19.52 -12.35
C ASP A 39 -15.56 -18.22 -13.14
N ILE A 40 -16.64 -17.49 -12.83
CA ILE A 40 -16.93 -16.20 -13.46
C ILE A 40 -15.85 -15.19 -13.09
N VAL A 41 -15.54 -15.07 -11.79
CA VAL A 41 -14.49 -14.16 -11.30
C VAL A 41 -13.14 -14.51 -11.92
N ALA A 42 -12.80 -15.81 -12.01
CA ALA A 42 -11.56 -16.27 -12.61
C ALA A 42 -11.46 -15.88 -14.10
N ALA A 43 -12.54 -16.05 -14.87
CA ALA A 43 -12.57 -15.69 -16.29
C ALA A 43 -12.39 -14.17 -16.50
N PHE A 44 -13.10 -13.34 -15.74
CA PHE A 44 -12.94 -11.89 -15.79
C PHE A 44 -11.54 -11.44 -15.34
N ALA A 45 -10.99 -12.07 -14.30
CA ALA A 45 -9.65 -11.78 -13.82
C ALA A 45 -8.57 -12.11 -14.85
N ALA A 46 -8.68 -13.25 -15.54
CA ALA A 46 -7.76 -13.61 -16.62
C ALA A 46 -7.78 -12.58 -17.75
N GLN A 47 -8.98 -12.12 -18.15
CA GLN A 47 -9.10 -11.07 -19.16
C GLN A 47 -8.52 -9.73 -18.69
N TYR A 48 -8.75 -9.36 -17.42
CA TYR A 48 -8.21 -8.14 -16.83
C TYR A 48 -6.68 -8.17 -16.79
N GLN A 49 -6.08 -9.28 -16.37
CA GLN A 49 -4.63 -9.44 -16.32
C GLN A 49 -3.97 -9.26 -17.70
N GLU A 50 -4.60 -9.75 -18.78
CA GLU A 50 -4.06 -9.55 -20.13
C GLU A 50 -4.18 -8.11 -20.61
N LYS A 51 -5.27 -7.41 -20.26
CA LYS A 51 -5.38 -5.97 -20.51
C LYS A 51 -4.32 -5.19 -19.75
N GLU A 52 -4.11 -5.50 -18.48
CA GLU A 52 -3.05 -4.91 -17.64
C GLU A 52 -1.65 -5.20 -18.17
N ARG A 53 -1.42 -6.37 -18.78
CA ARG A 53 -0.15 -6.69 -19.44
C ARG A 53 0.08 -5.78 -20.65
N LEU A 54 -0.96 -5.46 -21.42
CA LEU A 54 -0.89 -4.53 -22.56
C LEU A 54 -0.73 -3.07 -22.11
N LEU A 55 -1.38 -2.69 -21.02
CA LEU A 55 -1.25 -1.37 -20.38
C LEU A 55 0.04 -1.23 -19.55
N GLY A 56 0.92 -2.25 -19.56
CA GLY A 56 1.91 -2.59 -18.53
C GLY A 56 2.99 -1.57 -18.17
N GLN A 57 2.81 -0.31 -18.55
CA GLN A 57 3.63 0.82 -18.11
C GLN A 57 2.83 1.94 -17.43
N TYR A 58 1.51 1.85 -17.38
CA TYR A 58 0.68 2.90 -16.79
C TYR A 58 0.83 2.91 -15.25
N LEU A 59 1.16 4.08 -14.72
CA LEU A 59 1.10 4.39 -13.29
C LEU A 59 -0.14 5.25 -13.07
N CYS A 60 -0.78 5.11 -11.90
CA CYS A 60 -1.81 6.07 -11.52
C CYS A 60 -1.22 7.49 -11.47
N PRO A 61 -2.03 8.56 -11.61
CA PRO A 61 -1.52 9.92 -11.70
C PRO A 61 -0.57 10.32 -10.55
N ALA A 62 -0.88 9.91 -9.31
CA ALA A 62 -0.02 10.16 -8.15
C ALA A 62 1.35 9.47 -8.27
N ASP A 63 1.36 8.19 -8.65
CA ASP A 63 2.60 7.42 -8.83
C ASP A 63 3.41 7.94 -10.03
N GLN A 64 2.73 8.41 -11.08
CA GLN A 64 3.36 9.04 -12.24
C GLN A 64 4.09 10.33 -11.85
N ARG A 65 3.49 11.18 -11.01
CA ARG A 65 4.16 12.40 -10.49
C ARG A 65 5.42 12.06 -9.71
N ILE A 66 5.36 11.06 -8.83
CA ILE A 66 6.52 10.58 -8.07
C ILE A 66 7.59 10.02 -9.01
N GLN A 67 7.22 9.18 -9.97
CA GLN A 67 8.15 8.57 -10.90
C GLN A 67 8.81 9.61 -11.82
N THR A 68 8.07 10.63 -12.27
CA THR A 68 8.61 11.75 -13.05
C THR A 68 9.65 12.52 -12.24
N PHE A 69 9.36 12.83 -10.97
CA PHE A 69 10.35 13.43 -10.07
C PHE A 69 11.60 12.55 -9.93
N LEU A 70 11.45 11.24 -9.73
CA LEU A 70 12.59 10.33 -9.62
C LEU A 70 13.44 10.31 -10.90
N TYR A 71 12.81 10.34 -12.08
CA TYR A 71 13.54 10.39 -13.35
C TYR A 71 14.35 11.68 -13.52
N ASP A 72 13.76 12.83 -13.19
CA ASP A 72 14.45 14.12 -13.27
C ASP A 72 15.56 14.24 -12.21
N TYR A 73 15.24 13.89 -10.97
CA TYR A 73 16.14 14.00 -9.83
C TYR A 73 17.34 13.07 -9.92
N LEU A 74 17.17 11.87 -10.48
CA LEU A 74 18.22 10.85 -10.60
C LEU A 74 18.76 10.70 -12.02
N GLN A 75 18.61 11.70 -12.89
CA GLN A 75 18.97 11.60 -14.31
C GLN A 75 20.43 11.18 -14.60
N ASP A 76 21.35 11.38 -13.66
CA ASP A 76 22.77 11.05 -13.73
C ASP A 76 23.12 9.65 -13.21
N VAL A 77 22.14 8.92 -12.66
CA VAL A 77 22.32 7.56 -12.11
C VAL A 77 21.16 6.63 -12.52
N PRO A 78 21.28 5.31 -12.38
CA PRO A 78 20.17 4.40 -12.67
C PRO A 78 18.94 4.69 -11.81
N VAL A 79 17.78 4.95 -12.44
CA VAL A 79 16.55 5.31 -11.74
C VAL A 79 15.67 4.08 -11.48
N PRO A 80 15.36 3.74 -10.23
CA PRO A 80 14.42 2.67 -9.91
C PRO A 80 13.00 3.03 -10.33
N ARG A 81 12.22 2.00 -10.67
CA ARG A 81 10.80 2.16 -11.02
C ARG A 81 9.91 1.73 -9.86
N LEU A 82 8.89 2.52 -9.55
CA LEU A 82 7.87 2.18 -8.55
C LEU A 82 7.17 0.85 -8.91
N PRO A 83 6.67 0.09 -7.91
CA PRO A 83 5.95 -1.15 -8.16
C PRO A 83 4.66 -0.88 -8.94
N LEU A 84 4.57 -1.41 -10.16
CA LEU A 84 3.42 -1.22 -11.05
C LEU A 84 2.17 -1.97 -10.55
N ARG A 85 2.37 -3.19 -10.02
CA ARG A 85 1.30 -4.08 -9.59
C ARG A 85 1.33 -4.19 -8.08
N THR A 86 0.40 -3.52 -7.43
CA THR A 86 0.24 -3.58 -5.97
C THR A 86 -1.18 -3.98 -5.62
N PHE A 87 -1.37 -4.58 -4.46
CA PHE A 87 -2.68 -4.68 -3.84
C PHE A 87 -3.07 -3.30 -3.32
N THR A 88 -3.83 -2.56 -4.11
CA THR A 88 -4.34 -1.25 -3.72
C THR A 88 -5.41 -1.38 -2.64
N LEU A 89 -5.26 -0.65 -1.54
CA LEU A 89 -6.24 -0.52 -0.47
C LEU A 89 -7.17 0.66 -0.77
N ASP A 90 -8.17 0.38 -1.60
CA ASP A 90 -9.18 1.32 -2.11
C ASP A 90 -10.45 1.38 -1.27
N ARG A 91 -10.54 0.57 -0.22
CA ARG A 91 -11.65 0.57 0.73
C ARG A 91 -11.12 0.44 2.14
N ALA A 92 -11.71 1.24 3.04
CA ALA A 92 -11.36 1.20 4.45
C ALA A 92 -11.58 -0.20 5.05
N GLY A 93 -10.64 -0.63 5.89
CA GLY A 93 -10.69 -1.92 6.60
C GLY A 93 -10.06 -3.10 5.86
N LEU A 94 -9.75 -2.99 4.56
CA LEU A 94 -9.05 -4.06 3.82
C LEU A 94 -7.70 -4.37 4.45
N ALA A 95 -6.94 -3.33 4.84
CA ALA A 95 -5.62 -3.48 5.42
C ALA A 95 -5.65 -4.32 6.70
N ARG A 96 -6.65 -4.09 7.55
CA ARG A 96 -6.85 -4.84 8.80
C ARG A 96 -7.16 -6.31 8.55
N VAL A 97 -8.04 -6.60 7.59
CA VAL A 97 -8.37 -7.99 7.22
C VAL A 97 -7.13 -8.69 6.64
N LEU A 98 -6.34 -7.98 5.82
CA LEU A 98 -5.13 -8.54 5.23
C LEU A 98 -3.99 -8.83 6.23
N SER A 99 -4.04 -8.23 7.42
CA SER A 99 -2.98 -8.28 8.43
C SER A 99 -2.92 -9.59 9.23
N LEU A 100 -3.88 -10.50 9.04
CA LEU A 100 -3.94 -11.81 9.68
C LEU A 100 -4.37 -12.87 8.67
N PRO A 101 -3.92 -14.13 8.81
CA PRO A 101 -4.47 -15.25 8.05
C PRO A 101 -5.99 -15.30 8.18
N VAL A 102 -6.64 -15.58 7.06
CA VAL A 102 -8.10 -15.67 6.97
C VAL A 102 -8.72 -16.69 7.95
N ASP A 103 -7.96 -17.74 8.29
CA ASP A 103 -8.37 -18.91 9.09
C ASP A 103 -7.77 -18.93 10.49
N ARG A 104 -7.04 -17.88 10.90
CA ARG A 104 -6.36 -17.82 12.21
C ARG A 104 -6.46 -16.46 12.87
N ASP A 105 -6.31 -16.47 14.18
CA ASP A 105 -6.24 -15.26 15.00
C ASP A 105 -4.81 -14.79 15.28
N GLU A 106 -3.80 -15.45 14.72
CA GLU A 106 -2.39 -15.12 14.93
C GLU A 106 -1.57 -15.20 13.64
N PHE A 107 -0.55 -14.36 13.58
CA PHE A 107 0.47 -14.35 12.54
C PHE A 107 1.83 -14.03 13.15
N SER A 108 2.88 -14.70 12.68
CA SER A 108 4.24 -14.48 13.16
C SER A 108 5.22 -14.48 11.99
N SER A 109 6.16 -13.54 12.03
CA SER A 109 7.32 -13.46 11.15
C SER A 109 8.53 -12.94 11.93
N ASP A 110 9.70 -12.92 11.30
CA ASP A 110 10.94 -12.41 11.91
C ASP A 110 10.89 -10.92 12.30
N ILE A 111 9.88 -10.18 11.80
CA ILE A 111 9.78 -8.73 11.97
C ILE A 111 8.52 -8.28 12.70
N ILE A 112 7.47 -9.11 12.79
CA ILE A 112 6.21 -8.75 13.43
C ILE A 112 5.44 -9.97 13.93
N ASN A 113 4.80 -9.83 15.08
CA ASN A 113 3.79 -10.76 15.58
C ASN A 113 2.45 -10.04 15.67
N SER A 114 1.41 -10.60 15.06
CA SER A 114 0.08 -10.00 14.98
C SER A 114 -0.96 -10.93 15.57
N TYR A 115 -1.95 -10.36 16.25
CA TYR A 115 -3.00 -11.11 16.94
C TYR A 115 -4.36 -10.44 16.77
N ARG A 116 -5.41 -11.22 16.55
CA ARG A 116 -6.78 -10.80 16.78
C ARG A 116 -7.06 -10.88 18.27
N VAL A 117 -7.56 -9.77 18.83
CA VAL A 117 -7.90 -9.68 20.25
C VAL A 117 -9.34 -9.19 20.39
N LYS A 118 -9.94 -9.35 21.58
CA LYS A 118 -11.35 -8.95 21.81
C LYS A 118 -11.61 -7.47 21.50
N GLN A 119 -10.59 -6.62 21.69
CA GLN A 119 -10.66 -5.17 21.49
C GLN A 119 -10.32 -4.72 20.06
N GLY A 120 -9.90 -5.63 19.18
CA GLY A 120 -9.45 -5.31 17.82
C GLY A 120 -8.27 -6.15 17.37
N VAL A 121 -7.18 -5.48 17.00
CA VAL A 121 -5.95 -6.12 16.52
C VAL A 121 -4.75 -5.63 17.34
N LEU A 122 -3.80 -6.52 17.60
CA LEU A 122 -2.54 -6.24 18.27
C LEU A 122 -1.38 -6.56 17.32
N HIS A 123 -0.45 -5.63 17.17
CA HIS A 123 0.74 -5.78 16.33
C HIS A 123 1.99 -5.47 17.16
N ASN A 124 2.84 -6.48 17.36
CA ASN A 124 4.10 -6.40 18.09
C ASN A 124 5.27 -6.49 17.09
N PRO A 125 5.81 -5.36 16.58
CA PRO A 125 6.98 -5.38 15.72
C PRO A 125 8.23 -5.81 16.48
N ARG A 126 9.25 -6.28 15.76
CA ARG A 126 10.55 -6.69 16.36
C ARG A 126 11.20 -5.59 17.18
N SER A 127 11.07 -4.34 16.74
CA SER A 127 11.57 -3.16 17.43
C SER A 127 10.40 -2.41 18.08
N ASP A 128 10.32 -2.46 19.40
CA ASP A 128 9.23 -1.86 20.20
C ASP A 128 9.44 -0.36 20.49
N ARG A 129 10.58 0.22 20.11
CA ARG A 129 10.88 1.64 20.36
C ARG A 129 11.57 2.29 19.17
N ARG A 130 11.25 3.57 18.96
CA ARG A 130 11.86 4.42 17.94
C ARG A 130 13.14 5.06 18.47
N THR A 131 14.21 5.01 17.68
CA THR A 131 15.44 5.80 17.90
C THR A 131 15.33 7.13 17.16
N THR A 132 15.87 8.22 17.71
CA THR A 132 15.89 9.54 17.05
C THR A 132 17.30 9.99 16.64
N ALA A 133 18.32 9.55 17.36
CA ALA A 133 19.71 9.89 17.06
C ALA A 133 20.20 9.17 15.79
N GLY A 134 20.63 9.94 14.78
CA GLY A 134 21.31 9.43 13.58
C GLY A 134 20.41 8.71 12.54
N ILE A 135 19.09 8.77 12.68
CA ILE A 135 18.16 8.02 11.80
C ILE A 135 17.62 8.80 10.60
N PHE A 136 17.80 10.13 10.57
CA PHE A 136 17.25 10.98 9.51
C PHE A 136 18.35 11.37 8.53
N HIS A 137 18.29 10.80 7.33
CA HIS A 137 19.24 11.05 6.24
C HIS A 137 18.54 11.81 5.10
N ILE A 138 19.26 12.70 4.42
CA ILE A 138 18.74 13.51 3.31
C ILE A 138 19.68 13.37 2.12
N THR A 139 19.11 13.04 0.96
CA THR A 139 19.86 12.89 -0.28
C THR A 139 20.30 14.25 -0.84
N GLU A 140 21.54 14.32 -1.32
CA GLU A 140 22.15 15.50 -1.94
C GLU A 140 21.53 15.86 -3.30
N GLY A 141 21.68 17.12 -3.72
CA GLY A 141 21.24 17.61 -5.03
C GLY A 141 19.74 17.94 -5.11
N GLY A 142 19.10 18.14 -3.96
CA GLY A 142 17.77 18.76 -3.82
C GLY A 142 17.86 20.09 -3.06
N LEU A 143 16.88 20.34 -2.19
CA LEU A 143 16.91 21.47 -1.26
C LEU A 143 18.12 21.37 -0.28
N PRO A 144 18.55 22.49 0.32
CA PRO A 144 19.65 22.49 1.28
C PRO A 144 19.46 21.50 2.42
N ILE A 145 20.53 20.78 2.77
CA ILE A 145 20.55 19.82 3.87
C ILE A 145 20.80 20.59 5.18
N PRO A 146 19.93 20.45 6.21
CA PRO A 146 20.18 21.03 7.52
C PRO A 146 21.45 20.47 8.17
N ASP A 147 22.16 21.31 8.92
CA ASP A 147 23.46 20.97 9.55
C ASP A 147 23.40 19.74 10.46
N ASP A 148 22.24 19.48 11.08
CA ASP A 148 22.04 18.35 12.00
C ASP A 148 21.64 17.04 11.30
N LYS A 149 21.67 16.98 9.96
CA LYS A 149 21.28 15.80 9.16
C LYS A 149 22.45 15.24 8.38
N LEU A 150 22.39 13.93 8.10
CA LEU A 150 23.39 13.26 7.28
C LEU A 150 23.05 13.42 5.79
N GLY A 151 23.96 14.04 5.04
CA GLY A 151 23.92 14.07 3.59
C GLY A 151 24.25 12.71 2.98
N VAL A 152 23.48 12.31 1.96
CA VAL A 152 23.65 11.03 1.27
C VAL A 152 23.84 11.27 -0.24
N PRO A 153 24.88 10.71 -0.86
CA PRO A 153 25.08 10.84 -2.30
C PRO A 153 23.90 10.26 -3.11
N LYS A 154 23.54 10.91 -4.22
CA LYS A 154 22.45 10.47 -5.11
C LYS A 154 22.55 9.00 -5.54
N LEU A 155 23.75 8.55 -5.91
CA LEU A 155 23.99 7.15 -6.31
C LEU A 155 23.65 6.16 -5.18
N THR A 156 23.95 6.52 -3.93
CA THR A 156 23.64 5.68 -2.76
C THR A 156 22.13 5.58 -2.56
N PHE A 157 21.43 6.72 -2.61
CA PHE A 157 19.97 6.75 -2.53
C PHE A 157 19.32 5.92 -3.65
N ALA A 158 19.77 6.07 -4.90
CA ALA A 158 19.22 5.31 -6.04
C ALA A 158 19.38 3.80 -5.85
N LYS A 159 20.55 3.34 -5.38
CA LYS A 159 20.80 1.92 -5.06
C LYS A 159 19.93 1.44 -3.90
N MET A 160 19.80 2.23 -2.82
CA MET A 160 18.96 1.87 -1.68
C MET A 160 17.48 1.79 -2.07
N LEU A 161 17.01 2.73 -2.89
CA LEU A 161 15.64 2.71 -3.41
C LEU A 161 15.41 1.49 -4.31
N ALA A 162 16.35 1.14 -5.19
CA ALA A 162 16.27 -0.07 -6.00
C ALA A 162 16.11 -1.34 -5.14
N LEU A 163 16.87 -1.44 -4.06
CA LEU A 163 16.80 -2.56 -3.11
C LEU A 163 15.48 -2.54 -2.32
N ALA A 164 15.01 -1.36 -1.89
CA ALA A 164 13.76 -1.21 -1.15
C ALA A 164 12.54 -1.62 -1.99
N LEU A 165 12.59 -1.41 -3.31
CA LEU A 165 11.56 -1.81 -4.26
C LEU A 165 11.67 -3.28 -4.72
N ASN A 166 12.70 -4.01 -4.27
CA ASN A 166 12.87 -5.44 -4.54
C ASN A 166 13.16 -6.24 -3.24
N PRO A 167 12.20 -6.25 -2.29
CA PRO A 167 12.34 -6.97 -1.03
C PRO A 167 12.37 -8.50 -1.22
N PRO A 168 12.94 -9.25 -0.26
CA PRO A 168 12.89 -10.71 -0.27
C PRO A 168 11.45 -11.25 -0.20
N ARG A 169 11.24 -12.46 -0.72
CA ARG A 169 9.92 -13.12 -0.80
C ARG A 169 9.17 -13.15 0.52
N GLU A 170 9.87 -13.44 1.61
CA GLU A 170 9.29 -13.50 2.97
C GLU A 170 8.60 -12.20 3.39
N LEU A 171 9.13 -11.04 2.96
CA LEU A 171 8.54 -9.73 3.26
C LEU A 171 7.35 -9.39 2.38
N VAL A 172 7.27 -9.90 1.15
CA VAL A 172 6.14 -9.62 0.25
C VAL A 172 4.96 -10.57 0.43
N ARG A 173 5.13 -11.66 1.20
CA ARG A 173 4.03 -12.58 1.52
C ARG A 173 2.95 -11.88 2.35
N LEU A 174 1.70 -11.96 1.87
CA LEU A 174 0.54 -11.43 2.57
C LEU A 174 0.12 -12.33 3.74
N PRO A 175 -0.03 -11.78 4.96
CA PRO A 175 -0.48 -12.56 6.13
C PRO A 175 -1.80 -13.28 5.88
N PHE A 176 -2.75 -12.62 5.20
CA PHE A 176 -4.05 -13.17 4.80
C PHE A 176 -4.01 -14.57 4.18
N THR A 177 -2.99 -14.82 3.37
CA THR A 177 -2.83 -16.06 2.59
C THR A 177 -1.74 -16.98 3.14
N ALA A 178 -1.18 -16.66 4.32
CA ALA A 178 0.02 -17.33 4.84
C ALA A 178 -0.16 -18.84 5.09
N THR A 179 -1.41 -19.29 5.27
CA THR A 179 -1.77 -20.70 5.50
C THR A 179 -2.04 -21.48 4.20
N GLN A 180 -2.09 -20.80 3.05
CA GLN A 180 -2.26 -21.46 1.76
C GLN A 180 -1.00 -22.22 1.32
N PRO A 181 -1.12 -23.29 0.50
CA PRO A 181 0.02 -23.95 -0.12
C PRO A 181 0.88 -23.00 -0.97
N LYS A 182 0.25 -21.98 -1.56
CA LYS A 182 0.93 -20.93 -2.34
C LYS A 182 0.46 -19.55 -1.88
N PRO A 183 1.09 -18.99 -0.82
CA PRO A 183 0.75 -17.66 -0.33
C PRO A 183 0.95 -16.59 -1.42
N ALA A 184 0.10 -15.57 -1.39
CA ALA A 184 0.21 -14.42 -2.27
C ALA A 184 1.43 -13.57 -1.90
N GLU A 185 2.20 -13.18 -2.90
CA GLU A 185 3.41 -12.36 -2.78
C GLU A 185 3.20 -11.06 -3.57
N CYS A 186 2.99 -9.93 -2.88
CA CYS A 186 2.81 -8.64 -3.53
C CYS A 186 3.17 -7.46 -2.64
N PHE A 187 3.42 -6.31 -3.27
CA PHE A 187 3.34 -5.02 -2.59
C PHE A 187 1.88 -4.66 -2.30
N VAL A 188 1.66 -3.90 -1.26
CA VAL A 188 0.38 -3.28 -0.90
C VAL A 188 0.56 -1.77 -0.99
N SER A 189 -0.44 -1.05 -1.48
CA SER A 189 -0.39 0.40 -1.55
C SER A 189 -1.66 1.08 -1.05
N LEU A 190 -1.52 2.32 -0.58
CA LEU A 190 -2.61 3.14 -0.04
C LEU A 190 -2.43 4.59 -0.51
N LEU A 191 -3.53 5.24 -0.89
CA LEU A 191 -3.57 6.68 -1.11
C LEU A 191 -4.13 7.35 0.15
N LEU A 192 -3.41 8.37 0.64
CA LEU A 192 -3.83 9.22 1.75
C LEU A 192 -3.94 10.67 1.26
N ARG A 193 -4.85 11.44 1.88
CA ARG A 193 -4.98 12.88 1.66
C ARG A 193 -4.89 13.67 2.97
N PRO A 194 -3.75 13.66 3.69
CA PRO A 194 -3.61 14.40 4.94
C PRO A 194 -3.78 15.91 4.73
N ILE A 195 -4.45 16.55 5.69
CA ILE A 195 -4.69 17.99 5.71
C ILE A 195 -3.38 18.74 5.94
N VAL A 196 -3.14 19.77 5.13
CA VAL A 196 -1.98 20.67 5.21
C VAL A 196 -2.40 22.10 5.51
N CYS A 197 -3.59 22.51 5.04
CA CYS A 197 -4.19 23.80 5.34
C CYS A 197 -5.59 23.56 5.90
N PRO A 198 -5.91 23.96 7.14
CA PRO A 198 -7.27 23.87 7.66
C PRO A 198 -8.17 24.91 7.00
N GLU A 199 -9.48 24.65 6.99
CA GLU A 199 -10.48 25.63 6.55
C GLU A 199 -10.58 26.82 7.51
N VAL A 200 -10.70 28.03 6.93
CA VAL A 200 -11.08 29.25 7.64
C VAL A 200 -12.25 29.88 6.89
N PRO A 201 -13.47 29.88 7.44
CA PRO A 201 -14.67 30.37 6.76
C PRO A 201 -14.50 31.79 6.20
N GLY A 202 -14.80 31.96 4.91
CA GLY A 202 -14.68 33.23 4.21
C GLY A 202 -13.24 33.67 3.86
N PHE A 203 -12.23 32.84 4.16
CA PHE A 203 -10.83 33.16 3.88
C PHE A 203 -10.12 32.09 3.06
N THR A 204 -10.12 30.83 3.51
CA THR A 204 -9.44 29.74 2.81
C THR A 204 -10.17 28.42 3.00
N SER A 205 -10.25 27.62 1.94
CA SER A 205 -10.74 26.25 2.03
C SER A 205 -9.68 25.34 2.63
N GLU A 206 -10.11 24.19 3.14
CA GLU A 206 -9.17 23.12 3.48
C GLU A 206 -8.35 22.73 2.24
N LYS A 207 -7.07 22.40 2.45
CA LYS A 207 -6.21 21.80 1.44
C LYS A 207 -5.51 20.58 2.00
N THR A 208 -5.44 19.55 1.18
CA THR A 208 -4.75 18.30 1.47
C THR A 208 -3.56 18.15 0.55
N MET A 209 -2.57 17.36 0.96
CA MET A 209 -1.57 16.81 0.04
C MET A 209 -1.88 15.34 -0.20
N GLU A 210 -1.42 14.78 -1.30
CA GLU A 210 -1.47 13.34 -1.53
C GLU A 210 -0.20 12.64 -1.03
N VAL A 211 -0.37 11.45 -0.45
CA VAL A 211 0.72 10.58 -0.06
C VAL A 211 0.43 9.17 -0.56
N ARG A 212 1.40 8.59 -1.26
CA ARG A 212 1.37 7.19 -1.70
C ARG A 212 2.20 6.33 -0.76
N PHE A 213 1.52 5.51 0.02
CA PHE A 213 2.15 4.57 0.93
C PHE A 213 2.34 3.22 0.22
N PHE A 214 3.56 2.70 0.21
CA PHE A 214 3.89 1.38 -0.32
C PHE A 214 4.55 0.54 0.77
N ALA A 215 4.12 -0.71 0.90
CA ALA A 215 4.80 -1.67 1.76
C ALA A 215 4.79 -3.07 1.15
N PRO A 216 5.80 -3.91 1.46
CA PRO A 216 5.70 -5.35 1.27
C PRO A 216 4.49 -5.93 1.99
N GLY A 217 3.87 -6.99 1.46
CA GLY A 217 2.66 -7.60 2.00
C GLY A 217 2.69 -7.96 3.49
N ASN A 218 3.83 -8.42 4.01
CA ASN A 218 4.01 -8.79 5.42
C ASN A 218 3.86 -7.58 6.37
N LEU A 219 4.00 -6.36 5.84
CA LEU A 219 3.92 -5.10 6.57
C LEU A 219 2.59 -4.35 6.34
N VAL A 220 1.54 -5.04 5.87
CA VAL A 220 0.22 -4.44 5.61
C VAL A 220 -0.43 -3.83 6.86
N SER A 221 -0.07 -4.29 8.07
CA SER A 221 -0.51 -3.68 9.33
C SER A 221 -0.07 -2.22 9.47
N ASN A 222 1.06 -1.83 8.86
CA ASN A 222 1.50 -0.44 8.83
C ASN A 222 0.55 0.44 8.01
N LEU A 223 -0.09 -0.14 6.98
CA LEU A 223 -1.08 0.58 6.16
C LEU A 223 -2.42 0.68 6.89
N ASP A 224 -2.84 -0.34 7.66
CA ASP A 224 -4.00 -0.24 8.58
C ASP A 224 -3.80 0.90 9.61
N PHE A 225 -2.58 1.01 10.15
CA PHE A 225 -2.24 2.06 11.10
C PHE A 225 -2.39 3.46 10.51
N VAL A 226 -1.75 3.75 9.37
CA VAL A 226 -1.84 5.09 8.77
C VAL A 226 -3.23 5.39 8.18
N GLU A 227 -3.94 4.39 7.66
CA GLU A 227 -5.34 4.53 7.23
C GLU A 227 -6.23 4.95 8.40
N SER A 228 -6.06 4.33 9.57
CA SER A 228 -6.85 4.66 10.76
C SER A 228 -6.61 6.08 11.29
N ILE A 229 -5.45 6.68 10.98
CA ILE A 229 -5.09 8.04 11.41
C ILE A 229 -5.51 9.08 10.37
N PHE A 230 -5.25 8.81 9.08
CA PHE A 230 -5.34 9.80 8.01
C PHE A 230 -6.47 9.52 7.01
N GLY A 231 -7.24 8.45 7.20
CA GLY A 231 -8.31 8.03 6.31
C GLY A 231 -7.82 7.26 5.08
N ASN A 232 -8.76 6.77 4.28
CA ASN A 232 -8.52 6.11 3.00
C ASN A 232 -9.02 7.02 1.87
N ALA A 233 -8.15 7.37 0.93
CA ALA A 233 -8.50 8.26 -0.18
C ALA A 233 -8.90 7.52 -1.47
N GLY A 234 -9.26 6.23 -1.38
CA GLY A 234 -9.80 5.45 -2.48
C GLY A 234 -8.77 4.90 -3.45
N ASP A 235 -9.25 4.48 -4.62
CA ASP A 235 -8.42 3.95 -5.70
C ASP A 235 -7.73 5.11 -6.44
N PRO A 236 -6.39 5.21 -6.44
CA PRO A 236 -5.66 6.28 -7.11
C PRO A 236 -5.76 6.22 -8.65
N LEU A 237 -6.25 5.12 -9.24
CA LEU A 237 -6.50 5.04 -10.68
C LEU A 237 -7.76 5.78 -11.12
N LEU A 238 -8.67 6.08 -10.20
CA LEU A 238 -9.90 6.80 -10.52
C LEU A 238 -9.65 8.30 -10.59
N PRO A 239 -10.11 9.00 -11.65
CA PRO A 239 -9.92 10.46 -11.78
C PRO A 239 -10.48 11.27 -10.62
N GLU A 240 -11.55 10.81 -9.97
CA GLU A 240 -12.13 11.46 -8.79
C GLU A 240 -11.18 11.52 -7.58
N ASN A 241 -10.14 10.67 -7.56
CA ASN A 241 -9.13 10.64 -6.52
C ASN A 241 -7.78 11.24 -6.98
N ASP A 242 -7.72 11.83 -8.18
CA ASP A 242 -6.51 12.49 -8.69
C ASP A 242 -6.44 13.95 -8.21
N SER A 243 -5.49 14.24 -7.31
CA SER A 243 -5.24 15.60 -6.81
C SER A 243 -4.83 16.61 -7.89
N GLY A 244 -4.47 16.15 -9.10
CA GLY A 244 -4.20 17.04 -10.23
C GLY A 244 -5.46 17.63 -10.89
N LEU A 245 -6.65 17.13 -10.54
CA LEU A 245 -7.94 17.54 -11.08
C LEU A 245 -8.83 18.31 -10.09
N ASP A 246 -8.37 18.48 -8.85
CA ASP A 246 -9.07 19.11 -7.72
C ASP A 246 -8.51 20.52 -7.43
#